data_AF-A0A3R8TD58-F1
#
_entry.id   AF-A0A3R8TD58-F1
#
_cell.length_a   1.000
_cell.length_b   1.000
_cell.length_c   1.000
_cell.angle_alpha   90.00
_cell.angle_beta   90.00
_cell.angle_gamma   90.00
#
_symmetry.space_group_name_H-M   'P 1'
#
loop_
_entity.id
_entity.type
_entity.pdbx_description
1 polymer ?
#
loop_
_entity_poly.entity_id
_entity_poly.type
_entity_poly.pdbx_seq_one_letter_code
_entity_poly.pdbx_strand_id
1 'polypeptide(L)'
;MNSVFNLALLTSFCAAVLVALMSAPLIEIIMTALLLALVFFSKDDQNSQLLTFCFAVVFVLSSIVVYILETVVYPSVNGGFFQNIYAFSSQLLLSMLLLFILKHRMTVAVLLTRGKSASVFEKNYAEGPLYLLVMVLVFVDFMALMENFLRNLEHIGVREETARTFWEVTFFYDYFAYLKAVPMLLCVTILYVGLIVRTKRQPIQG
;
A
#
# COMPACT_ATOMS: atom_id res chain seq x y z
N MET A 1 23.71 6.24 -8.05
CA MET A 1 23.26 5.58 -6.80
C MET A 1 22.95 6.57 -5.67
N ASN A 2 23.79 7.59 -5.43
CA ASN A 2 23.60 8.54 -4.31
C ASN A 2 22.22 9.24 -4.29
N SER A 3 21.64 9.58 -5.44
CA SER A 3 20.32 10.24 -5.51
C SER A 3 19.16 9.33 -5.07
N VAL A 4 19.19 8.04 -5.40
CA VAL A 4 18.13 7.08 -5.03
C VAL A 4 18.21 6.74 -3.54
N PHE A 5 19.44 6.57 -3.02
CA PHE A 5 19.66 6.35 -1.60
C PHE A 5 19.20 7.55 -0.76
N ASN A 6 19.54 8.77 -1.17
CA ASN A 6 19.09 9.98 -0.47
C ASN A 6 17.56 10.14 -0.51
N LEU A 7 16.92 9.78 -1.62
CA LEU A 7 15.46 9.80 -1.74
C LEU A 7 14.81 8.75 -0.82
N ALA A 8 15.36 7.53 -0.78
CA ALA A 8 14.89 6.47 0.11
C ALA A 8 15.06 6.84 1.59
N LEU A 9 16.18 7.48 1.95
CA LEU A 9 16.44 7.94 3.31
C LEU A 9 15.51 9.07 3.72
N LEU A 10 15.31 10.06 2.83
CA LEU A 10 14.39 11.17 3.08
C LEU A 10 12.95 10.67 3.25
N THR A 11 12.49 9.80 2.36
CA THR A 11 11.13 9.21 2.44
C THR A 11 10.95 8.35 3.68
N SER A 12 11.98 7.59 4.08
CA SER A 12 11.95 6.82 5.34
C SER A 12 11.89 7.74 6.56
N PHE A 13 12.64 8.84 6.57
CA PHE A 13 12.59 9.84 7.63
C PHE A 13 11.24 10.55 7.70
N CYS A 14 10.69 11.00 6.56
CA CYS A 14 9.37 11.59 6.49
C CYS A 14 8.28 10.61 6.96
N ALA A 15 8.38 9.33 6.57
CA ALA A 15 7.48 8.28 7.03
C ALA A 15 7.54 8.12 8.55
N ALA A 16 8.74 8.05 9.12
CA ALA A 16 8.92 7.93 10.56
C ALA A 16 8.32 9.13 11.31
N VAL A 17 8.54 10.35 10.81
CA VAL A 17 7.95 11.58 11.39
C VAL A 17 6.42 11.57 11.29
N LEU A 18 5.87 11.21 10.14
CA LEU A 18 4.41 11.14 9.95
C LEU A 18 3.77 10.12 10.89
N VAL A 19 4.34 8.92 11.02
CA VAL A 19 3.83 7.89 11.93
C VAL A 19 4.03 8.26 13.40
N ALA A 20 5.10 8.97 13.75
CA ALA A 20 5.32 9.42 15.12
C ALA A 20 4.34 10.53 15.55
N LEU A 21 3.89 11.37 14.61
CA LEU A 21 3.09 12.55 14.92
C LEU A 21 1.58 12.37 14.66
N MET A 22 1.19 11.34 13.89
CA MET A 22 -0.17 11.19 13.39
C MET A 22 -0.72 9.79 13.67
N SER A 23 -2.04 9.70 13.87
CA SER A 23 -2.70 8.40 13.97
C SER A 23 -2.72 7.69 12.62
N ALA A 24 -2.72 6.35 12.64
CA ALA A 24 -2.74 5.54 11.42
C ALA A 24 -3.88 5.91 10.44
N PRO A 25 -5.12 6.19 10.88
CA PRO A 25 -6.19 6.61 9.97
C PRO A 25 -5.90 7.93 9.25
N LEU A 26 -5.28 8.90 9.95
CA LEU A 26 -4.95 10.19 9.34
C LEU A 26 -3.87 10.04 8.25
N ILE A 27 -2.89 9.16 8.47
CA ILE A 27 -1.85 8.88 7.47
C ILE A 27 -2.49 8.29 6.22
N GLU A 28 -3.42 7.36 6.37
CA GLU A 28 -4.11 6.73 5.24
C GLU A 28 -4.96 7.72 4.44
N ILE A 29 -5.65 8.64 5.12
CA ILE A 29 -6.40 9.73 4.48
C ILE A 29 -5.47 10.65 3.70
N ILE A 30 -4.34 11.07 4.29
CA ILE A 30 -3.36 11.94 3.62
C ILE A 30 -2.78 11.26 2.39
N MET A 31 -2.39 9.99 2.50
CA MET A 31 -1.85 9.22 1.39
C MET A 31 -2.86 9.07 0.25
N THR A 32 -4.12 8.82 0.60
CA THR A 32 -5.22 8.78 -0.37
C THR A 32 -5.43 10.13 -1.05
N ALA A 33 -5.42 11.23 -0.29
CA ALA A 33 -5.54 12.58 -0.83
C ALA A 33 -4.38 12.94 -1.78
N LEU A 34 -3.15 12.57 -1.43
CA LEU A 34 -1.97 12.76 -2.28
C LEU A 34 -2.07 11.97 -3.59
N LEU A 35 -2.54 10.72 -3.54
CA LEU A 35 -2.78 9.91 -4.74
C LEU A 35 -3.86 10.51 -5.63
N LEU A 36 -4.98 10.97 -5.06
CA LEU A 36 -6.03 11.65 -5.83
C LEU A 36 -5.50 12.92 -6.49
N ALA A 37 -4.76 13.76 -5.76
CA ALA A 37 -4.11 14.94 -6.32
C ALA A 37 -3.16 14.56 -7.49
N LEU A 38 -2.41 13.47 -7.34
CA LEU A 38 -1.49 12.99 -8.37
C LEU A 38 -2.23 12.48 -9.62
N VAL A 39 -3.39 11.82 -9.46
CA VAL A 39 -4.26 11.45 -10.59
C VAL A 39 -4.65 12.70 -11.39
N PHE A 40 -5.04 13.80 -10.72
CA PHE A 40 -5.38 15.04 -11.40
C PHE A 40 -4.18 15.70 -12.11
N PHE A 41 -2.99 15.67 -11.50
CA PHE A 41 -1.77 16.19 -12.14
C PHE A 41 -1.28 15.35 -13.31
N SER A 42 -1.57 14.05 -13.30
CA SER A 42 -1.18 13.13 -14.38
C SER A 42 -2.10 13.15 -15.61
N LYS A 43 -3.12 14.01 -15.65
CA LYS A 43 -4.14 14.05 -16.72
C LYS A 43 -3.58 14.13 -18.16
N ASP A 44 -2.40 14.74 -18.31
CA ASP A 44 -1.77 14.97 -19.62
C ASP A 44 -0.95 13.74 -20.10
N ASP A 45 -0.66 12.78 -19.21
CA ASP A 45 0.03 11.52 -19.54
C ASP A 45 -0.82 10.31 -19.11
N GLN A 46 -1.61 9.79 -20.06
CA GLN A 46 -2.57 8.70 -19.82
C GLN A 46 -1.93 7.45 -19.19
N ASN A 47 -0.65 7.18 -19.44
CA ASN A 47 0.05 6.04 -18.86
C ASN A 47 0.31 6.23 -17.36
N SER A 48 0.92 7.37 -16.99
CA SER A 48 1.11 7.73 -15.58
C SER A 48 -0.22 7.92 -14.87
N GLN A 49 -1.24 8.44 -15.56
CA GLN A 49 -2.59 8.57 -15.02
C GLN A 49 -3.20 7.22 -14.68
N LEU A 50 -3.20 6.27 -15.62
CA LEU A 50 -3.74 4.94 -15.36
C LEU A 50 -3.00 4.27 -14.20
N LEU A 51 -1.67 4.33 -14.20
CA LEU A 51 -0.86 3.72 -13.15
C LEU A 51 -1.18 4.33 -11.77
N THR A 52 -1.24 5.66 -11.69
CA THR A 52 -1.59 6.36 -10.45
C THR A 52 -3.03 6.08 -10.04
N PHE A 53 -3.95 5.98 -11.00
CA PHE A 53 -5.35 5.66 -10.76
C PHE A 53 -5.53 4.26 -10.16
N CYS A 54 -4.76 3.26 -10.61
CA CYS A 54 -4.77 1.93 -10.00
C CYS A 54 -4.43 1.99 -8.50
N PHE A 55 -3.42 2.78 -8.11
CA PHE A 55 -3.09 2.99 -6.71
C PHE A 55 -4.20 3.74 -5.97
N ALA A 56 -4.71 4.83 -6.55
CA ALA A 56 -5.74 5.65 -5.93
C ALA A 56 -7.01 4.84 -5.61
N VAL A 57 -7.47 3.99 -6.54
CA VAL A 57 -8.66 3.14 -6.31
C VAL A 57 -8.47 2.20 -5.12
N VAL A 58 -7.32 1.53 -5.01
CA VAL A 58 -7.07 0.61 -3.90
C VAL A 58 -6.92 1.34 -2.57
N PHE A 59 -6.27 2.51 -2.54
CA PHE A 59 -6.12 3.30 -1.31
C PHE A 59 -7.44 3.92 -0.84
N VAL A 60 -8.31 4.36 -1.75
CA VAL A 60 -9.69 4.75 -1.42
C VAL A 60 -10.44 3.57 -0.80
N LEU A 61 -10.35 2.38 -1.41
CA LEU A 61 -10.96 1.18 -0.85
C LEU A 61 -10.39 0.82 0.53
N SER A 62 -9.09 1.02 0.74
CA SER A 62 -8.44 0.84 2.03
C SER A 62 -9.01 1.79 3.10
N SER A 63 -9.18 3.08 2.78
CA SER A 63 -9.80 4.04 3.69
C SER A 63 -11.24 3.65 4.05
N ILE A 64 -12.01 3.14 3.08
CA ILE A 64 -13.36 2.62 3.32
C ILE A 64 -13.32 1.40 4.25
N VAL A 65 -12.38 0.47 4.03
CA VAL A 65 -12.21 -0.71 4.88
C VAL A 65 -11.86 -0.31 6.30
N VAL A 66 -10.93 0.65 6.52
CA VAL A 66 -10.61 1.16 7.86
C VAL A 66 -11.84 1.75 8.53
N TYR A 67 -12.61 2.56 7.81
CA TYR A 67 -13.86 3.10 8.32
C TYR A 67 -14.84 1.99 8.74
N ILE A 68 -15.01 0.94 7.92
CA ILE A 68 -15.88 -0.20 8.25
C ILE A 68 -15.35 -0.97 9.47
N LEU A 69 -14.02 -1.16 9.57
CA LEU A 69 -13.41 -1.82 10.71
C LEU A 69 -13.70 -1.06 12.02
N GLU A 70 -13.47 0.26 12.03
CA GLU A 70 -13.66 1.09 13.22
C GLU A 70 -15.13 1.22 13.63
N THR A 71 -16.04 1.38 12.66
CA THR A 71 -17.45 1.69 12.95
C THR A 71 -18.34 0.47 13.11
N VAL A 72 -18.00 -0.65 12.45
CA VAL A 72 -18.86 -1.85 12.41
C VAL A 72 -18.18 -3.05 13.07
N VAL A 73 -16.93 -3.36 12.69
CA VAL A 73 -16.30 -4.63 13.10
C VAL A 73 -15.79 -4.57 14.53
N TYR A 74 -14.98 -3.57 14.90
CA TYR A 74 -14.40 -3.46 16.24
C TYR A 74 -15.45 -3.36 17.35
N PRO A 75 -16.57 -2.63 17.19
CA PRO A 75 -17.64 -2.64 18.19
C PRO A 75 -18.37 -3.98 18.31
N SER A 76 -18.38 -4.79 17.24
CA SER A 76 -19.13 -6.06 17.18
C SER A 76 -18.29 -7.28 17.59
N VAL A 77 -16.96 -7.15 17.60
CA VAL A 77 -16.02 -8.26 17.82
C VAL A 77 -15.27 -8.03 19.13
N ASN A 78 -15.42 -8.97 20.06
CA ASN A 78 -14.73 -8.94 21.34
C ASN A 78 -13.33 -9.58 21.24
N GLY A 79 -12.33 -8.87 21.76
CA GLY A 79 -10.95 -9.36 21.89
C GLY A 79 -10.04 -8.96 20.73
N GLY A 80 -8.80 -8.59 21.09
CA GLY A 80 -7.80 -8.10 20.13
C GLY A 80 -7.45 -9.11 19.04
N PHE A 81 -7.45 -10.40 19.35
CA PHE A 81 -7.13 -11.46 18.38
C PHE A 81 -7.98 -11.40 17.11
N PHE A 82 -9.31 -11.38 17.27
CA PHE A 82 -10.23 -11.37 16.13
C PHE A 82 -10.24 -10.00 15.42
N GLN A 83 -10.17 -8.89 16.17
CA GLN A 83 -10.07 -7.56 15.57
C GLN A 83 -8.85 -7.45 14.65
N ASN A 84 -7.69 -7.95 15.11
CA ASN A 84 -6.45 -7.98 14.34
C ASN A 84 -6.51 -8.93 13.13
N ILE A 85 -7.21 -10.07 13.24
CA ILE A 85 -7.45 -10.95 12.08
C ILE A 85 -8.16 -10.15 10.99
N TYR A 86 -9.26 -9.45 11.32
CA TYR A 86 -10.00 -8.66 10.34
C TYR A 86 -9.12 -7.56 9.74
N ALA A 87 -8.39 -6.83 10.59
CA ALA A 87 -7.52 -5.73 10.16
C ALA A 87 -6.39 -6.19 9.23
N PHE A 88 -5.58 -7.18 9.64
CA PHE A 88 -4.45 -7.65 8.85
C PHE A 88 -4.91 -8.41 7.61
N SER A 89 -6.00 -9.18 7.68
CA SER A 89 -6.52 -9.90 6.51
C SER A 89 -7.09 -8.95 5.46
N SER A 90 -7.83 -7.90 5.87
CA SER A 90 -8.37 -6.93 4.93
C SER A 90 -7.25 -6.14 4.25
N GLN A 91 -6.23 -5.73 5.01
CA GLN A 91 -5.04 -5.07 4.47
C GLN A 91 -4.27 -5.97 3.49
N LEU A 92 -4.07 -7.25 3.84
CA LEU A 92 -3.45 -8.24 2.95
C LEU A 92 -4.22 -8.40 1.64
N LEU A 93 -5.55 -8.50 1.70
CA LEU A 93 -6.41 -8.61 0.51
C LEU A 93 -6.28 -7.38 -0.40
N LEU A 94 -6.20 -6.18 0.17
CA LEU A 94 -6.02 -4.94 -0.59
C LEU A 94 -4.64 -4.85 -1.23
N SER A 95 -3.57 -5.21 -0.51
CA SER A 95 -2.22 -5.27 -1.06
C SER A 95 -2.12 -6.31 -2.18
N MET A 96 -2.78 -7.47 -2.02
CA MET A 96 -2.87 -8.50 -3.06
C MET A 96 -3.69 -8.04 -4.27
N LEU A 97 -4.78 -7.30 -4.05
CA LEU A 97 -5.57 -6.68 -5.13
C LEU A 97 -4.73 -5.67 -5.91
N LEU A 98 -3.97 -4.82 -5.23
CA LEU A 98 -3.06 -3.87 -5.88
C LEU A 98 -1.99 -4.60 -6.70
N LEU A 99 -1.39 -5.65 -6.13
CA LEU A 99 -0.40 -6.48 -6.83
C LEU A 99 -1.01 -7.13 -8.08
N PHE A 100 -2.23 -7.63 -7.98
CA PHE A 100 -2.98 -8.21 -9.09
C PHE A 100 -3.24 -7.18 -10.19
N ILE A 101 -3.75 -6.00 -9.84
CA ILE A 101 -4.02 -4.91 -10.78
C ILE A 101 -2.72 -4.48 -11.48
N LEU A 102 -1.61 -4.36 -10.77
CA LEU A 102 -0.31 -4.00 -11.36
C LEU A 102 0.21 -5.07 -12.30
N LYS A 103 0.16 -6.34 -11.88
CA LYS A 103 0.57 -7.49 -12.72
C LYS A 103 -0.23 -7.55 -14.02
N HIS A 104 -1.52 -7.27 -13.94
CA HIS A 104 -2.44 -7.32 -15.07
C HIS A 104 -2.76 -5.94 -15.66
N ARG A 105 -1.93 -4.91 -15.39
CA ARG A 105 -2.23 -3.53 -15.77
C ARG A 105 -2.48 -3.35 -17.26
N MET A 106 -1.80 -4.13 -18.10
CA MET A 106 -1.97 -4.06 -19.56
C MET A 106 -3.34 -4.56 -19.98
N THR A 107 -3.84 -5.61 -19.33
CA THR A 107 -5.21 -6.10 -19.56
C THR A 107 -6.23 -5.08 -19.06
N VAL A 108 -5.99 -4.48 -17.88
CA VAL A 108 -6.82 -3.40 -17.33
C VAL A 108 -6.85 -2.18 -18.27
N ALA A 109 -5.69 -1.81 -18.82
CA ALA A 109 -5.54 -0.75 -19.81
C ALA A 109 -6.36 -1.02 -21.07
N VAL A 110 -6.28 -2.23 -21.64
CA VAL A 110 -7.10 -2.63 -22.79
C VAL A 110 -8.58 -2.52 -22.46
N LEU A 111 -9.00 -2.98 -21.29
CA LEU A 111 -10.40 -2.99 -20.88
C LEU A 111 -10.96 -1.57 -20.72
N LEU A 112 -10.18 -0.66 -20.13
CA LEU A 112 -10.57 0.74 -19.91
C LEU A 112 -10.51 1.59 -21.19
N THR A 113 -9.47 1.42 -21.99
CA THR A 113 -9.26 2.24 -23.21
C THR A 113 -9.89 1.64 -24.46
N ARG A 114 -10.41 0.40 -24.38
CA ARG A 114 -10.85 -0.42 -25.52
C ARG A 114 -9.79 -0.53 -26.62
N GLY A 115 -8.51 -0.48 -26.25
CA GLY A 115 -7.38 -0.54 -27.18
C GLY A 115 -7.14 0.72 -28.01
N LYS A 116 -7.81 1.84 -27.72
CA LYS A 116 -7.75 3.07 -28.53
C LYS A 116 -6.58 4.00 -28.20
N SER A 117 -5.81 3.73 -27.14
CA SER A 117 -4.67 4.57 -26.75
C SER A 117 -3.35 3.80 -26.74
N ALA A 118 -2.46 4.14 -27.67
CA ALA A 118 -1.13 3.54 -27.77
C ALA A 118 -0.20 3.97 -26.62
N SER A 119 -0.37 5.18 -26.09
CA SER A 119 0.52 5.75 -25.05
C SER A 119 0.42 5.01 -23.72
N VAL A 120 -0.75 4.42 -23.43
CA VAL A 120 -0.97 3.61 -22.22
C VAL A 120 -0.16 2.30 -22.23
N PHE A 121 0.21 1.81 -23.41
CA PHE A 121 1.03 0.60 -23.59
C PHE A 121 2.54 0.87 -23.54
N GLU A 122 2.95 2.13 -23.43
CA GLU A 122 4.36 2.45 -23.25
C GLU A 122 4.87 1.88 -21.92
N LYS A 123 6.16 1.53 -21.89
CA LYS A 123 6.81 1.08 -20.67
C LYS A 123 6.98 2.25 -19.71
N ASN A 124 6.39 2.17 -18.51
CA ASN A 124 6.63 3.13 -17.45
C ASN A 124 7.73 2.57 -16.53
N TYR A 125 8.86 3.28 -16.47
CA TYR A 125 10.02 2.85 -15.66
C TYR A 125 9.72 2.82 -14.15
N ALA A 126 8.63 3.46 -13.71
CA ALA A 126 8.15 3.39 -12.34
C ALA A 126 7.56 2.02 -11.97
N GLU A 127 7.09 1.22 -12.94
CA GLU A 127 6.38 -0.04 -12.66
C GLU A 127 7.21 -1.07 -11.90
N GLY A 128 8.47 -1.27 -12.28
CA GLY A 128 9.34 -2.26 -11.65
C GLY A 128 9.54 -1.98 -10.16
N PRO A 129 10.00 -0.77 -9.79
CA PRO A 129 10.09 -0.35 -8.39
C PRO A 129 8.76 -0.40 -7.64
N LEU A 130 7.65 0.02 -8.26
CA LEU A 130 6.32 -0.05 -7.65
C LEU A 130 5.88 -1.49 -7.38
N TYR A 131 6.12 -2.41 -8.32
CA TYR A 131 5.83 -3.82 -8.15
C TYR A 131 6.59 -4.41 -6.96
N LEU A 132 7.89 -4.08 -6.82
CA LEU A 132 8.70 -4.47 -5.68
C LEU A 132 8.12 -3.95 -4.35
N LEU A 133 7.78 -2.66 -4.28
CA LEU A 133 7.22 -2.05 -3.08
C LEU A 133 5.88 -2.68 -2.68
N VAL A 134 5.02 -2.99 -3.66
CA VAL A 134 3.75 -3.66 -3.39
C VAL A 134 3.96 -5.09 -2.91
N MET A 135 4.98 -5.82 -3.41
CA MET A 135 5.35 -7.12 -2.83
C MET A 135 5.81 -6.98 -1.38
N VAL A 136 6.55 -5.91 -1.02
CA VAL A 136 6.92 -5.63 0.37
C VAL A 136 5.69 -5.36 1.24
N LEU A 137 4.70 -4.61 0.74
CA LEU A 137 3.43 -4.40 1.45
C LEU A 137 2.70 -5.73 1.72
N VAL A 138 2.56 -6.57 0.70
CA VAL A 138 1.97 -7.92 0.84
C VAL A 138 2.72 -8.75 1.87
N PHE A 139 4.05 -8.71 1.84
CA PHE A 139 4.88 -9.46 2.81
C PHE A 139 4.67 -8.97 4.25
N VAL A 140 4.67 -7.66 4.49
CA VAL A 140 4.42 -7.08 5.82
C VAL A 140 3.04 -7.45 6.32
N ASP A 141 1.99 -7.34 5.48
CA ASP A 141 0.63 -7.71 5.83
C ASP A 141 0.51 -9.19 6.19
N PHE A 142 1.15 -10.06 5.39
CA PHE A 142 1.15 -11.50 5.64
C PHE A 142 1.88 -11.84 6.95
N MET A 143 3.05 -11.26 7.19
CA MET A 143 3.83 -11.52 8.40
C MET A 143 3.10 -11.04 9.65
N ALA A 144 2.46 -9.85 9.63
CA ALA A 144 1.67 -9.36 10.75
C ALA A 144 0.47 -10.27 11.06
N LEU A 145 -0.21 -10.77 10.02
CA LEU A 145 -1.29 -11.75 10.18
C LEU A 145 -0.77 -13.07 10.80
N MET A 146 0.36 -13.58 10.31
CA MET A 146 0.97 -14.81 10.85
C MET A 146 1.43 -14.64 12.30
N GLU A 147 2.07 -13.52 12.65
CA GLU A 147 2.44 -13.22 14.04
C GLU A 147 1.21 -13.12 14.94
N ASN A 148 0.11 -12.53 14.47
CA ASN A 148 -1.14 -12.50 15.23
C ASN A 148 -1.67 -13.92 15.53
N PHE A 149 -1.56 -14.86 14.59
CA PHE A 149 -1.91 -16.26 14.86
C PHE A 149 -0.93 -16.94 15.81
N LEU A 150 0.38 -16.75 15.61
CA LEU A 150 1.43 -17.33 16.45
C LEU A 150 1.35 -16.88 17.91
N ARG A 151 1.04 -15.61 18.16
CA ARG A 151 0.89 -15.09 19.52
C ARG A 151 -0.37 -15.55 20.21
N ASN A 152 -1.39 -15.92 19.45
CA ASN A 152 -2.71 -16.27 19.96
C ASN A 152 -3.05 -17.74 19.69
N LEU A 153 -2.05 -18.63 19.67
CA LEU A 153 -2.25 -20.06 19.41
C LEU A 153 -3.23 -20.73 20.39
N GLU A 154 -3.34 -20.21 21.61
CA GLU A 154 -4.33 -20.64 22.60
C GLU A 154 -5.79 -20.47 22.12
N HIS A 155 -6.07 -19.40 21.36
CA HIS A 155 -7.40 -19.13 20.81
C HIS A 155 -7.78 -20.10 19.69
N ILE A 156 -6.81 -20.84 19.14
CA ILE A 156 -7.03 -21.88 18.12
C ILE A 156 -6.83 -23.31 18.66
N GLY A 157 -6.78 -23.47 19.99
CA GLY A 157 -6.81 -24.77 20.66
C GLY A 157 -5.44 -25.39 20.99
N VAL A 158 -4.35 -24.63 20.85
CA VAL A 158 -3.02 -25.06 21.31
C VAL A 158 -2.92 -24.90 22.82
N ARG A 159 -2.26 -25.85 23.51
CA ARG A 159 -2.04 -25.77 24.96
C ARG A 159 -1.18 -24.56 25.31
N GLU A 160 -1.54 -23.88 26.39
CA GLU A 160 -0.89 -22.64 26.84
C GLU A 160 0.64 -22.80 27.01
N GLU A 161 1.10 -23.93 27.57
CA GLU A 161 2.54 -24.22 27.74
C GLU A 161 3.33 -24.13 26.43
N THR A 162 2.73 -24.56 25.32
CA THR A 162 3.33 -24.49 23.98
C THR A 162 3.11 -23.12 23.34
N ALA A 163 1.93 -22.52 23.53
CA ALA A 163 1.61 -21.20 22.97
C ALA A 163 2.51 -20.10 23.56
N ARG A 164 2.85 -20.19 24.85
CA ARG A 164 3.64 -19.20 25.58
C ARG A 164 5.01 -18.92 24.98
N THR A 165 5.63 -19.90 24.32
CA THR A 165 6.91 -19.71 23.62
C THR A 165 6.81 -18.70 22.46
N PHE A 166 5.62 -18.49 21.90
CA PHE A 166 5.40 -17.65 20.73
C PHE A 166 4.79 -16.27 21.06
N TRP A 167 4.46 -15.99 22.32
CA TRP A 167 3.84 -14.71 22.73
C TRP A 167 4.74 -13.49 22.47
N GLU A 168 6.06 -13.68 22.53
CA GLU A 168 7.09 -12.64 22.34
C GLU A 168 7.42 -12.38 20.86
N VAL A 169 6.82 -13.10 19.92
CA VAL A 169 7.03 -12.87 18.48
C VAL A 169 6.13 -11.74 18.01
N THR A 170 6.61 -10.49 18.14
CA THR A 170 5.75 -9.30 17.98
C THR A 170 6.27 -8.26 16.97
N PHE A 171 7.34 -8.54 16.23
CA PHE A 171 8.01 -7.51 15.43
C PHE A 171 7.10 -6.90 14.35
N PHE A 172 6.49 -7.72 13.50
CA PHE A 172 5.59 -7.21 12.46
C PHE A 172 4.28 -6.70 13.05
N TYR A 173 3.82 -7.30 14.16
CA TYR A 173 2.63 -6.87 14.87
C TYR A 173 2.78 -5.45 15.47
N ASP A 174 3.84 -5.20 16.24
CA ASP A 174 4.05 -3.95 16.97
C ASP A 174 4.49 -2.82 16.03
N TYR A 175 5.32 -3.15 15.03
CA TYR A 175 5.84 -2.16 14.08
C TYR A 175 5.03 -2.09 12.76
N PHE A 176 3.86 -2.73 12.69
CA PHE A 176 3.05 -2.82 11.48
C PHE A 176 2.87 -1.49 10.74
N ALA A 177 2.42 -0.45 11.47
CA ALA A 177 2.17 0.87 10.91
C ALA A 177 3.44 1.50 10.31
N TYR A 178 4.58 1.38 11.01
CA TYR A 178 5.86 1.90 10.55
C TYR A 178 6.37 1.14 9.31
N LEU A 179 6.28 -0.19 9.34
CA LEU A 179 6.73 -1.07 8.27
C LEU A 179 5.91 -0.87 6.99
N LYS A 180 4.63 -0.49 7.08
CA LYS A 180 3.82 -0.12 5.90
C LYS A 180 4.01 1.32 5.45
N ALA A 181 4.12 2.28 6.36
CA ALA A 181 4.16 3.70 6.01
C ALA A 181 5.30 4.03 5.04
N VAL A 182 6.48 3.45 5.26
CA VAL A 182 7.67 3.65 4.41
C VAL A 182 7.42 3.22 2.96
N PRO A 183 7.08 1.95 2.65
CA PRO A 183 6.79 1.52 1.28
C PRO A 183 5.60 2.25 0.66
N MET A 184 4.56 2.62 1.44
CA MET A 184 3.45 3.42 0.91
C MET A 184 3.91 4.81 0.45
N LEU A 185 4.72 5.52 1.24
CA LEU A 185 5.27 6.82 0.88
C LEU A 185 6.23 6.74 -0.31
N LEU A 186 7.01 5.66 -0.38
CA LEU A 186 7.83 5.37 -1.55
C LEU A 186 6.99 5.15 -2.81
N CYS A 187 5.85 4.46 -2.73
CA CYS A 187 4.94 4.30 -3.87
C CYS A 187 4.46 5.66 -4.40
N VAL A 188 3.94 6.52 -3.53
CA VAL A 188 3.49 7.88 -3.91
C VAL A 188 4.65 8.68 -4.51
N THR A 189 5.83 8.61 -3.88
CA THR A 189 7.02 9.32 -4.35
C THR A 189 7.47 8.84 -5.73
N ILE A 190 7.48 7.53 -5.98
CA ILE A 190 7.89 6.94 -7.25
C ILE A 190 6.87 7.27 -8.35
N LEU A 191 5.57 7.26 -8.05
CA LEU A 191 4.54 7.70 -8.99
C LEU A 191 4.76 9.17 -9.37
N TYR A 192 5.02 10.05 -8.39
CA TYR A 192 5.32 11.47 -8.65
C TYR A 192 6.59 11.66 -9.48
N VAL A 193 7.70 11.03 -9.10
CA VAL A 193 8.96 11.10 -9.86
C VAL A 193 8.79 10.54 -11.26
N GLY A 194 8.05 9.43 -11.41
CA GLY A 194 7.73 8.82 -12.69
C GLY A 194 6.99 9.77 -13.63
N LEU A 195 5.99 10.48 -13.10
CA LEU A 195 5.27 11.53 -13.82
C LEU A 195 6.22 12.63 -14.27
N ILE A 196 7.01 13.23 -13.36
CA ILE A 196 7.93 14.33 -13.69
C ILE A 196 8.97 13.92 -14.74
N VAL A 197 9.53 12.71 -14.65
CA VAL A 197 10.51 12.21 -15.61
C VAL A 197 9.88 12.02 -17.00
N ARG A 198 8.63 11.54 -17.08
CA ARG A 198 7.92 11.39 -18.36
C ARG A 198 7.58 12.75 -18.97
N THR A 199 7.02 13.68 -18.19
CA THR A 199 6.71 15.03 -18.67
C THR A 199 7.94 15.79 -19.17
N LYS A 200 9.13 15.56 -18.58
CA LYS A 200 10.39 16.17 -19.05
C LYS A 200 10.98 15.50 -20.30
N ARG A 201 10.75 14.20 -20.51
CA ARG A 201 11.32 13.44 -21.64
C ARG A 201 10.44 13.45 -22.89
N GLN A 202 9.13 13.56 -22.72
CA GLN A 202 8.18 13.77 -23.80
C GLN A 202 7.68 15.21 -23.70
N PRO A 203 8.36 16.21 -24.32
CA PRO A 203 7.76 17.53 -24.43
C PRO A 203 6.44 17.34 -25.17
N ILE A 204 5.36 17.79 -24.53
CA ILE A 204 4.00 17.78 -25.06
C ILE A 204 4.09 18.40 -26.46
N GLN A 205 3.90 17.58 -27.50
CA GLN A 205 3.71 18.09 -28.85
C GLN A 205 2.31 18.70 -28.87
N GLY A 206 2.25 19.99 -28.50
CA GLY A 206 1.08 20.83 -28.68
C GLY A 206 0.86 21.20 -30.14
#